data_AF-A0A550H334-F1
#
_entry.id   AF-A0A550H334-F1
#
_cell.length_a   1.000
_cell.length_b   1.000
_cell.length_c   1.000
_cell.angle_alpha   90.00
_cell.angle_beta   90.00
_cell.angle_gamma   90.00
#
_symmetry.space_group_name_H-M   'P 1'
#
loop_
_entity.id
_entity.type
_entity.pdbx_description
1 polymer ?
#
loop_
_entity_poly.entity_id
_entity_poly.type
_entity_poly.pdbx_seq_one_letter_code
_entity_poly.pdbx_strand_id
1 'polypeptide(L)'
;MLNIRAVPSLSLILMGSIDWLTTIIGIMYFGAVESNPFLADITQTSLPVFTVIKLSTTLMVGLLFYKAEKTLVGTPDKSTKSFKCARMVLRAAYVVVTAILLFAVLNNLIVVVTAI
;
A
#
# COMPACT_ATOMS: atom_id res chain seq x y z
N MET A 1 23.17 -5.16 -11.40
CA MET A 1 22.94 -5.04 -9.93
C MET A 1 21.69 -4.20 -9.71
N LEU A 2 20.55 -4.81 -9.39
CA LEU A 2 19.35 -4.08 -8.99
C LEU A 2 19.68 -3.29 -7.72
N ASN A 3 19.67 -1.96 -7.84
CA ASN A 3 20.01 -1.06 -6.75
C ASN A 3 18.90 -1.19 -5.70
N ILE A 4 19.20 -1.86 -4.59
CA ILE A 4 18.27 -2.27 -3.50
C ILE A 4 17.53 -1.09 -2.84
N ARG A 5 17.84 0.16 -3.25
CA ARG A 5 17.16 1.38 -2.79
C ARG A 5 15.74 1.58 -3.37
N ALA A 6 15.37 0.91 -4.47
CA ALA A 6 14.00 1.02 -5.02
C ALA A 6 12.98 0.06 -4.37
N VAL A 7 13.46 -0.84 -3.51
CA VAL A 7 12.69 -1.93 -2.91
C VAL A 7 11.49 -1.45 -2.06
N PRO A 8 11.57 -0.37 -1.26
CA PRO A 8 10.46 0.03 -0.39
C PRO A 8 9.24 0.52 -1.17
N SER A 9 9.46 1.30 -2.23
CA SER A 9 8.35 1.80 -3.05
C SER A 9 7.71 0.71 -3.90
N LEU A 10 8.52 -0.20 -4.45
CA LEU A 10 8.01 -1.30 -5.28
C LEU A 10 7.28 -2.34 -4.43
N SER A 11 7.77 -2.64 -3.22
CA SER A 11 7.08 -3.54 -2.30
C SER A 11 5.70 -3.00 -1.93
N LEU A 12 5.58 -1.70 -1.62
CA LEU A 12 4.29 -1.08 -1.30
C LEU A 12 3.31 -1.15 -2.47
N ILE A 13 3.78 -0.88 -3.69
CA ILE A 13 2.94 -0.98 -4.90
C ILE A 13 2.48 -2.42 -5.11
N LEU A 14 3.41 -3.38 -5.01
CA LEU A 14 3.09 -4.80 -5.15
C LEU A 14 2.06 -5.24 -4.10
N MET A 15 2.28 -4.87 -2.84
CA MET A 15 1.45 -5.28 -1.71
C MET A 15 0.06 -4.67 -1.76
N GLY A 16 -0.06 -3.39 -2.12
CA GLY A 16 -1.36 -2.77 -2.38
C GLY A 16 -2.07 -3.31 -3.63
N SER A 17 -1.32 -3.74 -4.64
CA SER A 17 -1.89 -4.42 -5.82
C SER A 17 -2.42 -5.82 -5.48
N ILE A 18 -1.72 -6.56 -4.62
CA ILE A 18 -2.18 -7.86 -4.10
C ILE A 18 -3.44 -7.66 -3.26
N ASP A 19 -3.46 -6.66 -2.36
CA ASP A 19 -4.63 -6.34 -1.55
C ASP A 19 -5.84 -5.98 -2.42
N TRP A 20 -5.64 -5.15 -3.44
CA TRP A 20 -6.67 -4.84 -4.42
C TRP A 20 -7.19 -6.09 -5.11
N LEU A 21 -6.30 -6.94 -5.63
CA LEU A 21 -6.68 -8.14 -6.35
C LEU A 21 -7.48 -9.12 -5.47
N THR A 22 -7.00 -9.38 -4.24
CA THR A 22 -7.70 -10.28 -3.31
C THR A 22 -9.05 -9.72 -2.89
N THR A 23 -9.17 -8.39 -2.76
CA THR A 23 -10.46 -7.73 -2.50
C THR A 23 -11.45 -7.93 -3.65
N ILE A 24 -11.01 -7.70 -4.90
CA ILE A 24 -11.87 -7.85 -6.08
C ILE A 24 -12.34 -9.30 -6.24
N ILE A 25 -11.44 -10.26 -6.04
CA ILE A 25 -11.80 -11.69 -6.05
C ILE A 25 -12.80 -11.99 -4.93
N GLY A 26 -12.55 -11.51 -3.71
CA GLY A 26 -13.45 -11.63 -2.57
C GLY A 26 -14.87 -11.13 -2.87
N ILE A 27 -14.98 -9.92 -3.43
CA ILE A 27 -16.28 -9.31 -3.76
C ILE A 27 -16.97 -10.09 -4.89
N MET A 28 -16.26 -10.37 -5.99
CA MET A 28 -16.87 -10.94 -7.20
C MET A 28 -17.28 -12.40 -7.05
N TYR A 29 -16.51 -13.21 -6.31
CA TYR A 29 -16.73 -14.66 -6.22
C TYR A 29 -17.36 -15.10 -4.90
N PHE A 30 -17.13 -14.37 -3.81
CA PHE A 30 -17.54 -14.78 -2.47
C PHE A 30 -18.52 -13.80 -1.80
N GLY A 31 -18.91 -12.72 -2.50
CA GLY A 31 -19.81 -11.70 -1.95
C GLY A 31 -19.22 -10.99 -0.73
N ALA A 32 -17.89 -10.96 -0.61
CA ALA A 32 -17.23 -10.27 0.49
C ALA A 32 -17.59 -8.78 0.48
N VAL A 33 -17.68 -8.19 1.66
CA VAL A 33 -17.98 -6.76 1.83
C VAL A 33 -16.72 -6.05 2.30
N GLU A 34 -16.40 -4.93 1.67
CA GLU A 34 -15.28 -4.08 2.10
C GLU A 34 -15.54 -3.55 3.52
N SER A 35 -14.57 -3.73 4.42
CA SER A 35 -14.73 -3.36 5.82
C SER A 35 -14.81 -1.85 6.06
N ASN A 36 -14.25 -1.05 5.15
CA ASN A 36 -14.32 0.40 5.22
C ASN A 36 -15.71 0.86 4.76
N PRO A 37 -16.53 1.48 5.63
CA PRO A 37 -17.91 1.82 5.32
C PRO A 37 -18.05 2.79 4.14
N PHE A 38 -17.06 3.68 3.94
CA PHE A 38 -17.06 4.59 2.79
C PHE A 38 -16.78 3.86 1.48
N LEU A 39 -15.85 2.90 1.50
CA LEU A 39 -15.52 2.13 0.30
C LEU A 39 -16.55 1.02 0.04
N ALA A 40 -17.22 0.51 1.08
CA ALA A 40 -18.27 -0.50 0.97
C ALA A 40 -19.41 -0.04 0.07
N ASP A 41 -19.90 1.19 0.28
CA ASP A 41 -20.96 1.78 -0.54
C ASP A 41 -20.53 1.92 -2.02
N ILE A 42 -19.27 2.29 -2.25
CA ILE A 42 -18.69 2.38 -3.60
C ILE A 42 -18.56 0.99 -4.24
N THR A 43 -18.18 -0.04 -3.48
CA THR A 43 -18.09 -1.42 -4.02
C THR A 43 -19.44 -1.98 -4.42
N GLN A 44 -20.52 -1.61 -3.72
CA GLN A 44 -21.88 -2.05 -4.03
C GLN A 44 -22.48 -1.31 -5.22
N THR A 45 -22.11 -0.04 -5.40
CA THR A 45 -22.63 0.80 -6.50
C THR A 45 -21.81 0.68 -7.78
N SER A 46 -20.47 0.61 -7.68
CA SER A 46 -19.58 0.59 -8.85
C SER A 46 -18.18 0.04 -8.54
N LEU A 47 -18.03 -1.28 -8.73
CA LEU A 47 -16.76 -2.00 -8.59
C LEU A 47 -15.59 -1.43 -9.46
N PRO A 48 -15.82 -0.90 -10.68
CA PRO A 48 -14.76 -0.23 -11.44
C PRO A 48 -14.24 1.05 -10.76
N VAL A 49 -15.13 1.84 -10.14
CA VAL A 49 -14.73 3.08 -9.44
C VAL A 49 -13.89 2.74 -8.22
N PHE A 50 -14.32 1.73 -7.45
CA PHE A 50 -13.52 1.19 -6.34
C PHE A 50 -12.11 0.77 -6.79
N THR A 51 -12.02 0.05 -7.90
CA THR A 51 -10.73 -0.37 -8.49
C THR A 51 -9.83 0.81 -8.81
N VAL A 52 -10.36 1.84 -9.49
CA VAL A 52 -9.60 3.05 -9.83
C VAL A 52 -9.12 3.75 -8.56
N ILE A 53 -9.97 3.90 -7.55
CA ILE A 53 -9.60 4.54 -6.29
C ILE A 53 -8.48 3.76 -5.57
N LYS A 54 -8.65 2.44 -5.41
CA LYS A 54 -7.72 1.60 -4.64
C LYS A 54 -6.35 1.48 -5.31
N LEU A 55 -6.32 1.28 -6.64
CA LEU A 55 -5.08 1.24 -7.41
C LEU A 55 -4.39 2.60 -7.51
N SER A 56 -5.14 3.67 -7.79
CA SER A 56 -4.54 5.02 -7.88
C SER A 56 -3.93 5.46 -6.56
N THR A 57 -4.61 5.19 -5.43
CA THR A 57 -4.09 5.46 -4.09
C THR A 57 -2.81 4.66 -3.83
N THR A 58 -2.79 3.36 -4.16
CA THR A 58 -1.61 2.51 -4.01
C THR A 58 -0.42 3.05 -4.81
N LEU A 59 -0.64 3.45 -6.06
CA LEU A 59 0.40 4.03 -6.91
C LEU A 59 0.89 5.38 -6.37
N MET A 60 -0.01 6.26 -5.94
CA MET A 60 0.35 7.56 -5.35
C MET A 60 1.18 7.39 -4.09
N VAL A 61 0.79 6.50 -3.18
CA VAL A 61 1.55 6.22 -1.95
C VAL A 61 2.95 5.68 -2.30
N GLY A 62 3.04 4.70 -3.20
CA GLY A 62 4.33 4.17 -3.66
C GLY A 62 5.24 5.25 -4.27
N LEU A 63 4.68 6.12 -5.10
CA LEU A 63 5.39 7.25 -5.70
C LEU A 63 5.82 8.30 -4.68
N LEU A 64 5.01 8.57 -3.66
CA LEU A 64 5.35 9.49 -2.57
C LEU A 64 6.55 8.96 -1.76
N PHE A 65 6.54 7.68 -1.40
CA PHE A 65 7.67 7.05 -0.72
C PHE A 65 8.93 7.07 -1.60
N TYR A 66 8.80 6.76 -2.89
CA TYR A 66 9.91 6.84 -3.84
C TYR A 66 10.50 8.26 -3.92
N LYS A 67 9.66 9.28 -4.07
CA LYS A 67 10.12 10.68 -4.13
C LYS A 67 10.73 11.12 -2.81
N ALA A 68 10.11 10.77 -1.67
CA ALA A 68 10.63 11.11 -0.34
C ALA A 68 12.01 10.50 -0.10
N GLU A 69 12.20 9.22 -0.43
CA GLU A 69 13.50 8.55 -0.30
C GLU A 69 14.55 9.16 -1.25
N LYS A 70 14.17 9.43 -2.50
CA LYS A 70 15.06 10.04 -3.49
C LYS A 70 15.53 11.43 -3.06
N THR A 71 14.61 12.28 -2.60
CA THR A 71 14.90 13.63 -2.10
C THR A 71 15.80 13.57 -0.87
N LEU A 72 15.50 12.67 0.08
CA LEU A 72 16.29 12.52 1.29
C LEU A 72 17.72 12.07 0.94
N VAL A 73 17.88 11.03 0.12
CA VAL A 73 19.21 10.52 -0.27
C VAL A 73 20.05 11.53 -1.07
N GLY A 74 19.38 12.38 -1.86
CA GLY A 74 20.00 13.43 -2.66
C GLY A 74 20.47 14.65 -1.86
N THR A 75 20.14 14.75 -0.57
CA THR A 75 20.57 15.86 0.28
C THR A 75 22.09 15.75 0.59
N PRO A 76 22.88 16.83 0.39
CA PRO A 76 24.32 16.79 0.62
C PRO A 76 24.70 16.66 2.10
N ASP A 77 23.93 17.30 3.01
CA ASP A 77 24.23 17.27 4.44
C ASP A 77 23.46 16.18 5.19
N LYS A 78 24.13 15.02 5.32
CA LYS A 78 23.58 13.80 5.94
C LYS A 78 23.84 13.72 7.45
N SER A 79 24.57 14.68 8.02
CA SER A 79 24.99 14.62 9.43
C SER A 79 24.02 15.33 10.37
N THR A 80 23.20 16.24 9.83
CA THR A 80 22.28 17.08 10.61
C THR A 80 21.25 16.24 11.37
N LYS A 81 20.84 16.75 12.56
CA LYS A 81 19.77 16.13 13.36
C LYS A 81 18.46 16.05 12.57
N SER A 82 18.18 17.05 11.72
CA SER A 82 17.01 17.08 10.84
C SER A 82 17.02 15.93 9.82
N PHE A 83 18.16 15.68 9.15
CA PHE A 83 18.29 14.54 8.23
C PHE A 83 18.03 13.20 8.92
N LYS A 84 18.60 13.00 10.12
CA LYS A 84 18.40 11.77 10.91
C LYS A 84 16.93 11.61 11.33
N CYS A 85 16.27 12.70 11.73
CA CYS A 85 14.85 12.70 12.07
C CYS A 85 13.98 12.33 10.85
N ALA A 86 14.16 13.02 9.71
CA ALA A 86 13.43 12.74 8.48
C ALA A 86 13.61 11.29 8.02
N ARG A 87 14.85 10.75 8.12
CA ARG A 87 15.14 9.35 7.82
C ARG A 87 14.44 8.37 8.75
N MET A 88 14.36 8.70 10.05
CA MET A 88 13.66 7.88 11.04
C MET A 88 12.16 7.88 10.78
N VAL A 89 11.56 9.05 10.54
CA VAL A 89 10.13 9.20 10.21
C VAL A 89 9.79 8.42 8.95
N LEU A 90 10.58 8.53 7.87
CA LEU A 90 10.34 7.82 6.63
C LEU A 90 10.38 6.29 6.82
N ARG A 91 11.32 5.79 7.62
CA ARG A 91 11.41 4.37 7.97
C ARG A 91 10.25 3.90 8.83
N ALA A 92 9.87 4.68 9.85
CA ALA A 92 8.75 4.36 10.72
C ALA A 92 7.44 4.31 9.92
N ALA A 93 7.19 5.32 9.09
CA ALA A 93 6.04 5.36 8.20
C ALA A 93 6.00 4.14 7.26
N TYR A 94 7.14 3.77 6.67
CA TYR A 94 7.24 2.59 5.82
C TYR A 94 6.86 1.30 6.58
N VAL A 95 7.39 1.10 7.79
CA VAL A 95 7.09 -0.08 8.61
C VAL A 95 5.60 -0.14 8.97
N VAL A 96 5.03 0.99 9.41
CA VAL A 96 3.61 1.06 9.77
C VAL A 96 2.72 0.78 8.57
N VAL A 97 2.96 1.42 7.43
CA VAL A 97 2.17 1.21 6.21
C VAL A 97 2.28 -0.24 5.73
N THR A 98 3.49 -0.81 5.76
CA THR A 98 3.71 -2.21 5.37
C THR A 98 2.95 -3.16 6.30
N ALA A 99 2.96 -2.92 7.61
CA ALA A 99 2.24 -3.75 8.58
C ALA A 99 0.72 -3.69 8.37
N ILE A 100 0.18 -2.50 8.10
CA ILE A 100 -1.25 -2.31 7.81
C ILE A 100 -1.63 -3.03 6.51
N LEU A 101 -0.85 -2.86 5.44
CA LEU A 101 -1.08 -3.55 4.16
C LEU A 101 -0.97 -5.06 4.32
N LEU A 102 -0.01 -5.56 5.09
CA LEU A 102 0.13 -6.98 5.37
C LEU A 102 -1.10 -7.53 6.10
N PHE A 103 -1.58 -6.80 7.11
CA PHE A 103 -2.80 -7.18 7.81
C PHE A 103 -4.01 -7.22 6.88
N ALA A 104 -4.18 -6.21 6.01
CA ALA A 104 -5.27 -6.16 5.03
C ALA A 104 -5.20 -7.33 4.03
N VAL A 105 -4.01 -7.57 3.45
CA VAL A 105 -3.78 -8.69 2.53
C VAL A 105 -4.11 -10.01 3.22
N LEU A 106 -3.57 -10.26 4.42
CA LEU A 106 -3.80 -11.50 5.16
C LEU A 106 -5.28 -11.70 5.47
N ASN A 107 -5.98 -10.65 5.90
CA ASN A 107 -7.41 -10.71 6.16
C ASN A 107 -8.19 -11.11 4.90
N ASN A 108 -7.90 -10.47 3.77
CA ASN A 108 -8.55 -10.78 2.50
C ASN A 108 -8.20 -12.19 2.00
N LEU A 109 -6.96 -12.63 2.22
CA LEU A 109 -6.50 -13.95 1.81
C LEU A 109 -7.13 -15.06 2.66
N ILE A 110 -7.30 -14.84 3.98
CA ILE A 110 -8.06 -15.74 4.85
C ILE A 110 -9.49 -15.88 4.35
N VAL A 111 -10.18 -14.78 4.09
CA VAL A 111 -11.57 -14.82 3.57
C VAL A 111 -11.64 -15.64 2.29
N VAL A 112 -10.76 -15.38 1.32
CA VAL A 112 -10.72 -16.13 0.05
C VAL A 112 -10.42 -17.62 0.28
N VAL A 113 -9.45 -17.95 1.13
CA VAL A 113 -9.07 -19.36 1.39
C VAL A 113 -10.16 -20.11 2.16
N THR A 114 -10.81 -19.48 3.13
CA THR A 114 -11.89 -20.11 3.92
C THR A 114 -13.21 -20.23 3.16
N ALA A 115 -13.38 -19.46 2.09
CA ALA A 115 -14.58 -19.50 1.25
C ALA A 115 -14.47 -20.52 0.10
N ILE A 116 -13.28 -21.09 -0.13
CA ILE A 116 -13.01 -22.26 -0.99
C ILE A 116 -13.16 -23.53 -0.15
#